data_AF-A0A151PA81-F1
#
_entry.id   AF-A0A151PA81-F1
#
_cell.length_a   1.000
_cell.length_b   1.000
_cell.length_c   1.000
_cell.angle_alpha   90.00
_cell.angle_beta   90.00
_cell.angle_gamma   90.00
#
_symmetry.space_group_name_H-M   'P 1'
#
loop_
_entity.id
_entity.type
_entity.pdbx_description
1 polymer ?
#
loop_
_entity_poly.entity_id
_entity_poly.type
_entity_poly.pdbx_seq_one_letter_code
_entity_poly.pdbx_strand_id
1 'polypeptide(L)'
;MEYVRKLFSLTKELSRSLSQQLEHSTETLKDTCQILNILHDKHKQVSSQGDSAEEQQLRQPITKQFLVEASGNNEQQVACYITAPSIILENLVCRIINDMSSLVVDDSEELVSNVIGVECLDYEKRIPFPIIIAIPFTARLRSNYREILVKVTDKTFQSSYLPPISLEGYQGNHKGNFAEVNIYQLGIFSVLSCLKTEIFTVPKEGVSQKLSMDSRVSLYYPPETFSSPASMQLKRKRGRVMR
;
A
#
# COMPACT_ATOMS: atom_id res chain seq x y z
N MET A 1 34.77 -23.94 35.14
CA MET A 1 35.05 -24.74 33.91
C MET A 1 33.86 -25.57 33.44
N GLU A 2 33.05 -26.17 34.31
CA GLU A 2 31.87 -26.96 33.88
C GLU A 2 30.75 -26.14 33.22
N TYR A 3 30.49 -24.93 33.72
CA TYR A 3 29.40 -24.09 33.22
C TYR A 3 29.59 -23.69 31.74
N VAL A 4 30.82 -23.33 31.38
CA VAL A 4 31.20 -22.97 30.00
C VAL A 4 31.06 -24.17 29.05
N ARG A 5 31.38 -25.38 29.52
CA ARG A 5 31.21 -26.61 28.73
C ARG A 5 29.74 -26.95 28.49
N LYS A 6 28.88 -26.79 29.51
CA LYS A 6 27.42 -26.96 29.37
C LYS A 6 26.83 -25.93 28.40
N LEU A 7 27.24 -24.67 28.51
CA LEU A 7 26.79 -23.60 27.61
C LEU A 7 27.16 -23.88 26.15
N PHE A 8 28.39 -24.34 25.92
CA PHE A 8 28.88 -24.72 24.60
C PHE A 8 28.11 -25.92 24.01
N SER A 9 27.81 -26.92 24.85
CA SER A 9 27.01 -28.09 24.45
C SER A 9 25.59 -27.69 24.03
N LEU A 10 24.92 -26.87 24.86
CA LEU A 10 23.57 -26.36 24.59
C LEU A 10 23.51 -25.53 23.31
N THR A 11 24.50 -24.66 23.09
CA THR A 11 24.58 -23.83 21.88
C THR A 11 24.72 -24.70 20.63
N LYS A 12 25.52 -25.76 20.70
CA LYS A 12 25.70 -26.71 19.61
C LYS A 12 24.43 -27.51 19.33
N GLU A 13 23.72 -27.96 20.36
CA GLU A 13 22.43 -28.65 20.21
C GLU A 13 21.36 -27.74 19.60
N LEU A 14 21.24 -26.51 20.08
CA LEU A 14 20.33 -25.51 19.51
C LEU A 14 20.64 -25.22 18.04
N SER A 15 21.92 -25.05 17.69
CA SER A 15 22.32 -24.82 16.29
C SER A 15 21.92 -26.00 15.39
N ARG A 16 22.12 -27.23 15.85
CA ARG A 16 21.77 -28.43 15.08
C ARG A 16 20.25 -28.55 14.91
N SER A 17 19.49 -28.32 15.98
CA SER A 17 18.03 -28.36 15.94
C SER A 17 17.46 -27.30 14.99
N LEU A 18 18.01 -26.07 15.03
CA LEU A 18 17.58 -24.99 14.14
C LEU A 18 17.90 -25.29 12.67
N SER A 19 19.10 -25.82 12.37
CA SER A 19 19.46 -26.23 11.01
C SER A 19 18.51 -27.32 10.48
N GLN A 20 18.17 -28.32 11.30
CA GLN A 20 17.23 -29.37 10.92
C GLN A 20 15.82 -28.82 10.66
N GLN A 21 15.34 -27.89 11.48
CA GLN A 21 14.04 -27.25 11.26
C GLN A 21 14.01 -26.42 9.97
N LEU A 22 15.10 -25.71 9.67
CA LEU A 22 15.22 -24.94 8.43
C LEU A 22 15.19 -25.87 7.22
N GLU A 23 15.94 -26.96 7.25
CA GLU A 23 15.99 -27.94 6.14
C GLU A 23 14.61 -28.57 5.89
N HIS A 24 13.94 -29.05 6.94
CA HIS A 24 12.57 -29.57 6.84
C HIS A 24 11.58 -28.54 6.28
N SER A 25 11.68 -27.28 6.71
CA SER A 25 10.82 -26.20 6.22
C SER A 25 11.08 -25.90 4.74
N THR A 26 12.34 -25.92 4.30
CA THR A 26 12.69 -25.71 2.89
C THR A 26 12.18 -26.85 1.99
N GLU A 27 12.24 -28.09 2.45
CA GLU A 27 11.72 -29.25 1.72
C GLU A 27 10.19 -29.18 1.61
N THR A 28 9.50 -28.89 2.73
CA THR A 28 8.04 -28.70 2.75
C THR A 28 7.60 -27.59 1.79
N LEU A 29 8.32 -26.47 1.74
CA LEU A 29 8.04 -25.38 0.80
C LEU A 29 8.25 -25.81 -0.65
N LYS A 30 9.32 -26.56 -0.93
CA LYS A 30 9.61 -27.08 -2.26
C LYS A 30 8.51 -28.04 -2.74
N ASP A 31 8.04 -28.93 -1.89
CA ASP A 31 6.96 -29.86 -2.19
C ASP A 31 5.64 -29.13 -2.41
N THR A 32 5.35 -28.14 -1.56
CA THR A 32 4.15 -27.30 -1.71
C THR A 32 4.17 -26.55 -3.05
N CYS A 33 5.31 -25.98 -3.45
CA CYS A 33 5.46 -25.33 -4.75
C CYS A 33 5.27 -26.30 -5.93
N GLN A 34 5.77 -27.54 -5.82
CA GLN A 34 5.54 -28.55 -6.86
C GLN A 34 4.06 -28.91 -6.98
N ILE A 35 3.36 -29.11 -5.86
CA ILE A 35 1.91 -29.37 -5.85
C ILE A 35 1.15 -28.21 -6.48
N LEU A 36 1.49 -26.97 -6.13
CA LEU A 36 0.87 -25.77 -6.71
C LEU A 36 1.06 -25.69 -8.22
N ASN A 37 2.25 -26.03 -8.72
CA ASN A 37 2.51 -26.07 -10.17
C ASN A 37 1.68 -27.16 -10.87
N ILE A 38 1.57 -28.36 -10.27
CA ILE A 38 0.72 -29.44 -10.81
C ILE A 38 -0.75 -29.04 -10.83
N LEU A 39 -1.24 -28.38 -9.77
CA LEU A 39 -2.61 -27.86 -9.71
C LEU A 39 -2.84 -26.76 -10.75
N HIS A 40 -1.86 -25.88 -10.95
CA HIS A 40 -1.90 -24.84 -11.96
C HIS A 40 -1.95 -25.43 -13.38
N ASP A 41 -1.13 -26.43 -13.69
CA ASP A 41 -1.14 -27.11 -14.98
C ASP A 41 -2.44 -27.88 -15.22
N LYS A 42 -2.99 -28.52 -14.18
CA LYS A 42 -4.33 -29.14 -14.26
C LYS A 42 -5.43 -28.09 -14.51
N HIS A 43 -5.39 -26.95 -13.82
CA HIS A 43 -6.36 -25.87 -14.04
C HIS A 43 -6.27 -25.31 -15.47
N LYS A 44 -5.04 -25.19 -16.01
CA LYS A 44 -4.81 -24.77 -17.39
C LYS A 44 -5.35 -25.79 -18.41
N GLN A 45 -5.23 -27.10 -18.14
CA GLN A 45 -5.79 -28.15 -18.99
C GLN A 45 -7.32 -28.16 -18.93
N VAL A 46 -7.93 -27.97 -17.76
CA VAL A 46 -9.40 -27.86 -17.61
C VAL A 46 -9.95 -26.61 -18.31
N SER A 47 -9.27 -25.47 -18.22
CA SER A 47 -9.64 -24.23 -18.96
C SER A 47 -9.40 -24.33 -20.47
N SER A 48 -8.70 -25.36 -20.97
CA SER A 48 -8.47 -25.54 -22.42
C SER A 48 -9.51 -26.43 -23.11
N GLN A 49 -10.42 -27.03 -22.33
CA GLN A 49 -11.40 -27.99 -22.83
C GLN A 49 -12.80 -27.63 -22.31
N GLY A 50 -13.26 -26.41 -22.58
CA GLY A 50 -14.62 -26.00 -22.21
C GLY A 50 -14.95 -24.50 -22.26
N ASP A 51 -14.03 -23.61 -22.63
CA ASP A 51 -14.31 -22.17 -22.49
C ASP A 51 -15.14 -21.66 -23.68
N SER A 52 -16.45 -21.57 -23.48
CA SER A 52 -17.34 -20.75 -24.30
C SER A 52 -16.89 -19.27 -24.20
N ALA A 53 -17.10 -18.49 -25.26
CA ALA A 53 -16.62 -17.10 -25.39
C ALA A 53 -17.06 -16.15 -24.25
N GLU A 54 -18.09 -16.54 -23.47
CA GLU A 54 -18.62 -15.75 -22.36
C GLU A 54 -17.69 -15.76 -21.12
N GLU A 55 -17.04 -16.89 -20.79
CA GLU A 55 -16.19 -17.00 -19.60
C GLU A 55 -14.85 -16.26 -19.73
N GLN A 56 -14.33 -16.13 -20.96
CA GLN A 56 -13.12 -15.36 -21.23
C GLN A 56 -13.34 -13.85 -21.09
N GLN A 57 -14.56 -13.37 -21.34
CA GLN A 57 -14.95 -11.97 -21.18
C GLN A 57 -15.02 -11.56 -19.69
N LEU A 58 -15.44 -12.48 -18.81
CA LEU A 58 -15.50 -12.28 -17.35
C LEU A 58 -14.13 -12.16 -16.67
N ARG A 59 -13.06 -12.69 -17.31
CA ARG A 59 -11.70 -12.69 -16.75
C ARG A 59 -10.89 -11.43 -17.10
N GLN A 60 -11.27 -10.68 -18.13
CA GLN A 60 -10.56 -9.45 -18.47
C GLN A 60 -10.84 -8.37 -17.40
N PRO A 61 -9.82 -7.66 -16.90
CA PRO A 61 -10.03 -6.54 -15.98
C PRO A 61 -10.85 -5.45 -16.66
N ILE A 62 -11.98 -5.08 -16.08
CA ILE A 62 -12.79 -3.95 -16.53
C ILE A 62 -12.81 -2.88 -15.43
N THR A 63 -13.04 -1.63 -15.79
CA THR A 63 -13.17 -0.52 -14.83
C THR A 63 -14.64 -0.25 -14.54
N LYS A 64 -15.03 -0.32 -13.27
CA LYS A 64 -16.37 0.06 -12.80
C LYS A 64 -16.30 1.35 -11.99
N GLN A 65 -17.22 2.26 -12.30
CA GLN A 65 -17.45 3.49 -11.54
C GLN A 65 -18.36 3.20 -10.34
N PHE A 66 -17.94 3.61 -9.15
CA PHE A 66 -18.74 3.52 -7.93
C PHE A 66 -19.32 4.88 -7.59
N LEU A 67 -20.65 4.95 -7.64
CA LEU A 67 -21.44 6.16 -7.37
C LEU A 67 -22.06 6.06 -5.98
N VAL A 68 -22.09 7.19 -5.28
CA VAL A 68 -22.69 7.34 -3.96
C VAL A 68 -23.63 8.55 -3.99
N GLU A 69 -24.79 8.43 -3.35
CA GLU A 69 -25.75 9.52 -3.22
C GLU A 69 -25.19 10.62 -2.30
N ALA A 70 -25.11 11.85 -2.80
CA ALA A 70 -24.74 12.99 -1.97
C ALA A 70 -25.90 13.31 -1.01
N SER A 71 -25.60 13.49 0.28
CA SER A 71 -26.60 13.88 1.27
C SER A 71 -27.13 15.29 0.99
N GLY A 72 -28.30 15.38 0.34
CA GLY A 72 -29.09 16.62 0.23
C GLY A 72 -29.46 17.07 -1.18
N ASN A 73 -28.83 16.53 -2.24
CA ASN A 73 -29.24 16.74 -3.63
C ASN A 73 -29.24 15.38 -4.35
N ASN A 74 -30.15 15.16 -5.30
CA ASN A 74 -30.22 13.94 -6.14
C ASN A 74 -28.99 13.77 -7.08
N GLU A 75 -27.86 14.38 -6.76
CA GLU A 75 -26.62 14.31 -7.52
C GLU A 75 -25.79 13.13 -7.00
N GLN A 76 -25.50 12.18 -7.89
CA GLN A 76 -24.62 11.06 -7.61
C GLN A 76 -23.16 11.54 -7.70
N GLN A 77 -22.42 11.41 -6.60
CA GLN A 77 -20.99 11.70 -6.58
C GLN A 77 -20.20 10.42 -6.88
N VAL A 78 -19.12 10.56 -7.64
CA VAL A 78 -18.18 9.46 -7.84
C VAL A 78 -17.35 9.27 -6.58
N ALA A 79 -17.43 8.09 -5.96
CA ALA A 79 -16.56 7.71 -4.86
C ALA A 79 -15.19 7.28 -5.41
N CYS A 80 -15.15 6.28 -6.29
CA CYS A 80 -13.91 5.82 -6.94
C CYS A 80 -14.19 5.03 -8.21
N TYR A 81 -13.13 4.72 -8.94
CA TYR A 81 -13.13 3.73 -10.01
C TYR A 81 -12.29 2.53 -9.58
N ILE A 82 -12.76 1.31 -9.84
CA ILE A 82 -12.02 0.09 -9.53
C ILE A 82 -11.89 -0.73 -10.81
N THR A 83 -10.66 -1.14 -11.11
CA THR A 83 -10.34 -2.04 -12.23
C THR A 83 -10.02 -3.42 -11.69
N ALA A 84 -10.89 -4.39 -12.00
CA ALA A 84 -10.80 -5.78 -11.56
C ALA A 84 -11.63 -6.69 -12.50
N PRO A 85 -11.54 -8.03 -12.39
CA PRO A 85 -12.47 -8.93 -13.10
C PRO A 85 -13.92 -8.61 -12.75
N SER A 86 -14.84 -8.71 -13.73
CA SER A 86 -16.24 -8.28 -13.58
C SER A 86 -16.94 -8.97 -12.40
N ILE A 87 -16.69 -10.27 -12.23
CA ILE A 87 -17.24 -11.08 -11.13
C ILE A 87 -16.89 -10.54 -9.74
N ILE A 88 -15.76 -9.84 -9.61
CA ILE A 88 -15.37 -9.22 -8.35
C ILE A 88 -16.11 -7.90 -8.16
N LEU A 89 -16.17 -7.08 -9.21
CA LEU A 89 -16.78 -5.75 -9.18
C LEU A 89 -18.28 -5.77 -8.88
N GLU A 90 -18.97 -6.87 -9.19
CA GLU A 90 -20.36 -7.10 -8.81
C GLU A 90 -20.55 -7.30 -7.31
N ASN A 91 -19.54 -7.83 -6.62
CA ASN A 91 -19.58 -8.14 -5.19
C ASN A 91 -18.93 -7.06 -4.32
N LEU A 92 -18.26 -6.08 -4.93
CA LEU A 92 -17.70 -4.93 -4.22
C LEU A 92 -18.76 -3.88 -3.92
N VAL A 93 -18.70 -3.34 -2.71
CA VAL A 93 -19.47 -2.17 -2.27
C VAL A 93 -18.49 -1.07 -1.88
N CYS A 94 -18.79 0.14 -2.31
CA CYS A 94 -18.01 1.33 -2.03
C CYS A 94 -18.90 2.39 -1.38
N ARG A 95 -18.43 2.98 -0.28
CA ARG A 95 -19.17 3.99 0.49
C ARG A 95 -18.28 5.17 0.81
N ILE A 96 -18.86 6.37 0.83
CA ILE A 96 -18.19 7.55 1.41
C ILE A 96 -18.47 7.56 2.92
N ILE A 97 -17.41 7.57 3.72
CA ILE A 97 -17.43 7.48 5.19
C ILE A 97 -16.60 8.62 5.81
N ASN A 98 -16.87 9.85 5.38
CA ASN A 98 -16.13 11.05 5.79
C ASN A 98 -16.19 11.32 7.31
N ASP A 99 -17.22 10.82 7.98
CA ASP A 99 -17.39 10.79 9.44
C ASP A 99 -16.27 10.04 10.16
N MET A 100 -15.60 9.10 9.49
CA MET A 100 -14.42 8.38 10.02
C MET A 100 -13.10 9.13 9.83
N SER A 101 -13.10 10.31 9.20
CA SER A 101 -11.87 11.06 8.88
C SER A 101 -11.00 11.36 10.11
N SER A 102 -11.60 11.65 11.27
CA SER A 102 -10.87 11.90 12.52
C SER A 102 -10.11 10.67 13.05
N LEU A 103 -10.46 9.46 12.61
CA LEU A 103 -9.81 8.22 13.00
C LEU A 103 -8.70 7.80 12.03
N VAL A 104 -8.84 8.18 10.76
CA VAL A 104 -7.93 7.72 9.70
C VAL A 104 -6.95 8.80 9.22
N VAL A 105 -7.12 10.06 9.59
CA VAL A 105 -6.23 11.17 9.18
C VAL A 105 -5.46 11.71 10.37
N ASP A 106 -4.13 11.77 10.26
CA ASP A 106 -3.25 12.27 11.32
C ASP A 106 -3.10 13.80 11.25
N ASP A 107 -2.75 14.44 12.39
CA ASP A 107 -2.51 15.89 12.49
C ASP A 107 -1.51 16.47 11.48
N SER A 108 -0.57 15.64 10.98
CA SER A 108 0.44 16.06 10.01
C SER A 108 -0.01 15.96 8.55
N GLU A 109 -1.21 15.44 8.32
CA GLU A 109 -1.77 15.10 7.03
C GLU A 109 -2.86 16.10 6.65
N GLU A 110 -3.08 16.27 5.36
CA GLU A 110 -4.20 17.04 4.84
C GLU A 110 -5.03 16.13 3.96
N LEU A 111 -6.27 15.88 4.36
CA LEU A 111 -7.23 15.11 3.59
C LEU A 111 -7.62 15.91 2.34
N VAL A 112 -7.43 15.32 1.15
CA VAL A 112 -7.72 15.97 -0.14
C VAL A 112 -8.74 15.21 -1.00
N SER A 113 -9.25 14.08 -0.52
CA SER A 113 -10.38 13.34 -1.11
C SER A 113 -11.46 13.09 -0.05
N ASN A 114 -12.59 12.51 -0.48
CA ASN A 114 -13.45 11.79 0.45
C ASN A 114 -12.71 10.59 1.06
N VAL A 115 -13.14 10.17 2.25
CA VAL A 115 -12.75 8.89 2.86
C VAL A 115 -13.70 7.82 2.35
N ILE A 116 -13.15 6.73 1.81
CA ILE A 116 -13.90 5.73 1.07
C ILE A 116 -13.69 4.37 1.71
N GLY A 117 -14.78 3.69 2.09
CA GLY A 117 -14.77 2.30 2.51
C GLY A 117 -15.07 1.39 1.32
N VAL A 118 -14.21 0.40 1.06
CA VAL A 118 -14.44 -0.63 0.05
C VAL A 118 -14.50 -1.99 0.73
N GLU A 119 -15.59 -2.72 0.49
CA GLU A 119 -15.87 -4.02 1.10
C GLU A 119 -16.36 -5.02 0.04
N CYS A 120 -16.23 -6.32 0.33
CA CYS A 120 -16.82 -7.38 -0.47
C CYS A 120 -18.02 -7.96 0.26
N LEU A 121 -19.15 -8.10 -0.42
CA LEU A 121 -20.36 -8.72 0.12
C LEU A 121 -20.24 -10.25 0.19
N ASP A 122 -19.44 -10.83 -0.69
CA ASP A 122 -19.24 -12.27 -0.79
C ASP A 122 -17.92 -12.64 -0.10
N TYR A 123 -18.01 -13.14 1.13
CA TYR A 123 -16.86 -13.53 1.94
C TYR A 123 -16.23 -14.87 1.51
N GLU A 124 -16.91 -15.66 0.67
CA GLU A 124 -16.39 -16.95 0.21
C GLU A 124 -15.51 -16.79 -1.04
N LYS A 125 -15.77 -15.78 -1.85
CA LYS A 125 -14.96 -15.48 -3.03
C LYS A 125 -13.65 -14.79 -2.65
N ARG A 126 -12.54 -15.42 -3.05
CA ARG A 126 -11.22 -14.79 -2.98
C ARG A 126 -11.09 -13.75 -4.08
N ILE A 127 -10.76 -12.52 -3.69
CA ILE A 127 -10.42 -11.45 -4.62
C ILE A 127 -9.01 -11.72 -5.16
N PRO A 128 -8.82 -11.80 -6.50
CA PRO A 128 -7.50 -11.84 -7.10
C PRO A 128 -6.86 -10.47 -6.97
N PHE A 129 -5.81 -10.38 -6.14
CA PHE A 129 -5.03 -9.17 -5.98
C PHE A 129 -3.76 -9.20 -6.86
N PRO A 130 -3.24 -8.02 -7.26
CA PRO A 130 -3.77 -6.69 -6.96
C PRO A 130 -4.98 -6.31 -7.82
N ILE A 131 -5.84 -5.44 -7.28
CA ILE A 131 -6.82 -4.67 -8.07
C ILE A 131 -6.40 -3.21 -8.07
N ILE A 132 -6.80 -2.46 -9.10
CA ILE A 132 -6.46 -1.04 -9.19
C ILE A 132 -7.64 -0.22 -8.69
N ILE A 133 -7.38 0.76 -7.83
CA ILE A 133 -8.34 1.77 -7.43
C ILE A 133 -7.84 3.16 -7.86
N ALA A 134 -8.73 3.95 -8.44
CA ALA A 134 -8.49 5.34 -8.77
C ALA A 134 -9.45 6.22 -7.97
N ILE A 135 -8.88 7.05 -7.09
CA ILE A 135 -9.64 7.87 -6.14
C ILE A 135 -9.60 9.34 -6.60
N PRO A 136 -10.76 9.97 -6.87
CA PRO A 136 -10.83 11.39 -7.18
C PRO A 136 -10.38 12.22 -5.97
N PHE A 137 -9.57 13.25 -6.22
CA PHE A 137 -9.12 14.17 -5.19
C PHE A 137 -9.05 15.61 -5.68
N THR A 138 -9.17 16.55 -4.75
CA THR A 138 -9.08 17.99 -4.99
C THR A 138 -7.90 18.55 -4.23
N ALA A 139 -6.69 18.40 -4.79
CA ALA A 139 -5.51 19.11 -4.30
C ALA A 139 -4.92 20.00 -5.38
N ARG A 140 -4.46 21.18 -4.99
CA ARG A 140 -3.61 22.01 -5.85
C ARG A 140 -2.17 21.67 -5.51
N LEU A 141 -1.52 20.84 -6.33
CA LEU A 141 -0.11 20.50 -6.14
C LEU A 141 0.75 21.73 -6.45
N ARG A 142 0.90 22.65 -5.49
CA ARG A 142 1.63 23.91 -5.65
C ARG A 142 2.97 23.93 -4.93
N SER A 143 3.26 22.87 -4.19
CA SER A 143 4.37 22.85 -3.25
C SER A 143 5.26 21.64 -3.49
N ASN A 144 6.56 21.89 -3.61
CA ASN A 144 7.58 20.86 -3.71
C ASN A 144 7.80 20.10 -2.39
N TYR A 145 7.34 20.63 -1.25
CA TYR A 145 7.52 20.02 0.08
C TYR A 145 6.40 19.04 0.45
N ARG A 146 5.36 18.91 -0.38
CA ARG A 146 4.25 17.97 -0.20
C ARG A 146 4.18 16.97 -1.33
N GLU A 147 3.72 15.79 -0.99
CA GLU A 147 3.41 14.71 -1.93
C GLU A 147 1.99 14.22 -1.71
N ILE A 148 1.43 13.59 -2.74
CA ILE A 148 0.13 12.94 -2.66
C ILE A 148 0.37 11.46 -2.39
N LEU A 149 -0.28 10.94 -1.36
CA LEU A 149 -0.24 9.53 -0.97
C LEU A 149 -1.67 9.00 -0.80
N VAL A 150 -1.86 7.71 -1.06
CA VAL A 150 -3.09 7.03 -0.66
C VAL A 150 -2.83 6.30 0.64
N LYS A 151 -3.57 6.64 1.69
CA LYS A 151 -3.56 5.89 2.96
C LYS A 151 -4.60 4.79 2.88
N VAL A 152 -4.17 3.56 3.18
CA VAL A 152 -5.00 2.37 3.25
C VAL A 152 -5.05 1.92 4.70
N THR A 153 -6.23 1.96 5.30
CA THR A 153 -6.48 1.52 6.67
C THR A 153 -7.31 0.26 6.64
N ASP A 154 -6.80 -0.83 7.23
CA ASP A 154 -7.52 -2.09 7.31
C ASP A 154 -8.58 -2.08 8.43
N LYS A 155 -9.29 -3.21 8.58
CA LYS A 155 -10.32 -3.40 9.62
C LYS A 155 -9.77 -3.34 11.06
N THR A 156 -8.46 -3.53 11.22
CA THR A 156 -7.76 -3.45 12.51
C THR A 156 -7.18 -2.05 12.76
N PHE A 157 -7.54 -1.07 11.93
CA PHE A 157 -7.03 0.30 11.94
C PHE A 157 -5.52 0.40 11.75
N GLN A 158 -4.88 -0.63 11.18
CA GLN A 158 -3.50 -0.54 10.73
C GLN A 158 -3.46 0.19 9.39
N SER A 159 -2.64 1.22 9.33
CA SER A 159 -2.55 2.10 8.17
C SER A 159 -1.23 1.90 7.43
N SER A 160 -1.31 1.87 6.11
CA SER A 160 -0.17 1.87 5.20
C SER A 160 -0.33 2.98 4.16
N TYR A 161 0.77 3.42 3.58
CA TYR A 161 0.79 4.49 2.57
C TYR A 161 1.26 3.93 1.25
N LEU A 162 0.51 4.22 0.19
CA LEU A 162 0.81 3.82 -1.17
C LEU A 162 1.12 5.06 -2.02
N PRO A 163 2.28 5.10 -2.69
CA PRO A 163 2.56 6.12 -3.69
C PRO A 163 1.63 5.89 -4.90
N PRO A 164 0.94 6.93 -5.40
CA PRO A 164 0.13 6.83 -6.60
C PRO A 164 0.99 6.47 -7.82
N ILE A 165 0.49 5.53 -8.63
CA ILE A 165 1.03 5.16 -9.94
C ILE A 165 0.79 6.31 -10.93
N SER A 166 -0.37 6.95 -10.81
CA SER A 166 -0.73 8.15 -11.54
C SER A 166 -1.53 9.11 -10.64
N LEU A 167 -1.46 10.40 -10.95
CA LEU A 167 -2.20 11.48 -10.27
C LEU A 167 -3.20 12.20 -11.18
N GLU A 168 -3.06 12.02 -12.49
CA GLU A 168 -3.90 12.64 -13.51
C GLU A 168 -4.26 11.58 -14.55
N GLY A 169 -5.50 11.59 -15.01
CA GLY A 169 -5.93 10.59 -15.97
C GLY A 169 -7.33 10.84 -16.51
N TYR A 170 -7.72 9.97 -17.42
CA TYR A 170 -9.08 9.85 -17.89
C TYR A 170 -9.70 8.60 -17.25
N GLN A 171 -10.82 8.78 -16.57
CA GLN A 171 -11.66 7.67 -16.13
C GLN A 171 -12.90 7.66 -17.02
N GLY A 172 -12.81 6.89 -18.12
CA GLY A 172 -13.74 7.00 -19.25
C GLY A 172 -13.60 8.35 -19.96
N ASN A 173 -14.68 9.11 -20.06
CA ASN A 173 -14.69 10.43 -20.72
C ASN A 173 -14.37 11.61 -19.77
N HIS A 174 -14.14 11.35 -18.49
CA HIS A 174 -13.93 12.39 -17.49
C HIS A 174 -12.44 12.57 -17.20
N LYS A 175 -11.89 13.73 -17.58
CA LYS A 175 -10.55 14.15 -17.18
C LYS A 175 -10.59 14.71 -15.76
N GLY A 176 -9.69 14.26 -14.90
CA GLY A 176 -9.62 14.74 -13.52
C GLY A 176 -8.35 14.32 -12.80
N ASN A 177 -8.26 14.74 -11.54
CA ASN A 177 -7.21 14.36 -10.63
C ASN A 177 -7.62 13.07 -9.93
N PHE A 178 -6.88 11.99 -10.19
CA PHE A 178 -7.14 10.67 -9.66
C PHE A 178 -5.87 10.08 -9.10
N ALA A 179 -5.88 9.71 -7.83
CA ALA A 179 -4.79 8.94 -7.24
C ALA A 179 -5.03 7.46 -7.56
N GLU A 180 -4.29 6.93 -8.53
CA GLU A 180 -4.37 5.54 -8.95
C GLU A 180 -3.35 4.69 -8.20
N VAL A 181 -3.79 3.61 -7.54
CA VAL A 181 -2.90 2.69 -6.79
C VAL A 181 -3.32 1.23 -6.99
N ASN A 182 -2.33 0.34 -6.95
CA ASN A 182 -2.54 -1.09 -6.78
C ASN A 182 -2.83 -1.38 -5.31
N ILE A 183 -3.95 -2.04 -5.02
CA ILE A 183 -4.32 -2.45 -3.67
C ILE A 183 -4.28 -3.97 -3.55
N TYR A 184 -3.81 -4.43 -2.40
CA TYR A 184 -3.62 -5.86 -2.08
C TYR A 184 -4.55 -6.34 -0.97
N GLN A 185 -5.40 -5.43 -0.47
CA GLN A 185 -6.41 -5.68 0.53
C GLN A 185 -7.53 -4.66 0.38
N LEU A 186 -8.73 -5.02 0.84
CA LEU A 186 -9.85 -4.10 0.99
C LEU A 186 -9.76 -3.37 2.34
N GLY A 187 -10.46 -2.24 2.47
CA GLY A 187 -10.41 -1.40 3.66
C GLY A 187 -10.91 0.01 3.43
N ILE A 188 -10.40 0.94 4.23
CA ILE A 188 -10.67 2.36 4.15
C ILE A 188 -9.53 3.04 3.39
N PHE A 189 -9.88 3.89 2.42
CA PHE A 189 -8.96 4.58 1.55
C PHE A 189 -9.16 6.10 1.66
N SER A 190 -8.06 6.83 1.68
CA SER A 190 -8.08 8.29 1.60
C SER A 190 -6.86 8.81 0.85
N VAL A 191 -7.05 9.87 0.08
CA VAL A 191 -5.96 10.59 -0.58
C VAL A 191 -5.54 11.74 0.31
N LEU A 192 -4.26 11.78 0.62
CA LEU A 192 -3.65 12.72 1.55
C LEU A 192 -2.58 13.54 0.85
N SER A 193 -2.48 14.81 1.22
CA SER A 193 -1.31 15.63 0.94
C SER A 193 -0.39 15.61 2.15
N CYS A 194 0.67 14.82 2.08
CA CYS A 194 1.62 14.60 3.16
C CYS A 194 2.87 15.46 2.99
N LEU A 195 3.51 15.83 4.10
CA LEU A 195 4.84 16.43 4.06
C LEU A 195 5.85 15.36 3.62
N LYS A 196 6.64 15.68 2.59
CA LYS A 196 7.67 14.76 2.11
C LYS A 196 8.68 14.48 3.21
N THR A 197 9.05 13.21 3.30
CA THR A 197 10.11 12.75 4.19
C THR A 197 11.35 12.48 3.35
N GLU A 198 12.46 13.11 3.72
CA GLU A 198 13.74 12.92 3.04
C GLU A 198 14.60 11.95 3.85
N ILE A 199 15.07 10.88 3.21
CA ILE A 199 15.94 9.87 3.81
C ILE A 199 17.28 9.91 3.10
N PHE A 200 18.36 10.05 3.86
CA PHE A 200 19.72 10.03 3.32
C PHE A 200 20.68 9.36 4.32
N THR A 201 21.79 8.85 3.80
CA THR A 201 22.83 8.22 4.62
C THR A 201 23.94 9.22 4.91
N VAL A 202 24.29 9.37 6.18
CA VAL A 202 25.48 10.10 6.63
C VAL A 202 26.64 9.11 6.72
N PRO A 203 27.66 9.20 5.84
CA PRO A 203 28.83 8.34 5.90
C PRO A 203 29.77 8.78 7.04
N LYS A 204 30.77 7.95 7.36
CA LYS A 204 31.72 8.25 8.45
C LYS A 204 32.56 9.49 8.15
N GLU A 205 32.83 9.74 6.88
CA GLU A 205 33.56 10.88 6.34
C GLU A 205 32.78 12.20 6.45
N GLY A 206 31.52 12.16 6.89
CA GLY A 206 30.63 13.32 6.96
C GLY A 206 29.97 13.64 5.61
N VAL A 207 29.02 14.56 5.62
CA VAL A 207 28.29 14.98 4.42
C VAL A 207 27.76 16.41 4.55
N SER A 208 27.72 17.13 3.43
CA SER A 208 26.91 18.34 3.29
C SER A 208 25.77 18.05 2.33
N GLN A 209 24.54 17.98 2.84
CA GLN A 209 23.35 17.64 2.09
C GLN A 209 22.42 18.85 2.00
N LYS A 210 22.14 19.33 0.79
CA LYS A 210 21.04 20.28 0.57
C LYS A 210 19.71 19.53 0.58
N LEU A 211 18.69 20.11 1.19
CA LEU A 211 17.37 19.48 1.21
C LEU A 211 16.71 19.62 -0.16
N SER A 212 16.19 18.52 -0.69
CA SER A 212 15.43 18.54 -1.94
C SER A 212 14.12 19.34 -1.81
N MET A 213 13.58 19.46 -0.60
CA MET A 213 12.34 20.18 -0.32
C MET A 213 12.51 21.70 -0.18
N ASP A 214 13.70 22.15 0.22
CA ASP A 214 14.04 23.58 0.35
C ASP A 214 15.56 23.73 0.14
N SER A 215 15.94 24.11 -1.08
CA SER A 215 17.35 24.23 -1.47
C SER A 215 18.13 25.31 -0.70
N ARG A 216 17.44 26.16 0.06
CA ARG A 216 18.05 27.15 0.96
C ARG A 216 18.54 26.54 2.27
N VAL A 217 18.06 25.33 2.60
CA VAL A 217 18.45 24.60 3.80
C VAL A 217 19.46 23.53 3.42
N SER A 218 20.60 23.53 4.11
CA SER A 218 21.62 22.49 4.00
C SER A 218 21.97 21.95 5.38
N LEU A 219 22.05 20.63 5.51
CA LEU A 219 22.54 19.95 6.69
C LEU A 219 24.01 19.62 6.48
N TYR A 220 24.84 19.94 7.48
CA TYR A 220 26.25 19.60 7.48
C TYR A 220 26.55 18.70 8.66
N TYR A 221 27.08 17.51 8.35
CA TYR A 221 27.59 16.54 9.30
C TYR A 221 29.10 16.45 9.11
N PRO A 222 29.92 16.91 10.07
CA PRO A 222 31.36 16.75 10.02
C PRO A 222 31.81 15.27 9.94
N PRO A 223 33.04 15.00 9.48
CA PRO A 223 33.64 13.68 9.64
C PRO A 223 33.57 13.22 11.10
N GLU A 224 33.44 11.92 11.31
CA GLU A 224 33.39 11.28 12.63
C GLU A 224 32.15 11.63 13.49
N THR A 225 31.14 12.31 12.91
CA THR A 225 29.84 12.52 13.60
C THR A 225 29.22 11.18 14.02
N PHE A 226 29.40 10.15 13.18
CA PHE A 226 28.99 8.78 13.49
C PHE A 226 30.19 7.84 13.32
N SER A 227 30.29 6.82 14.16
CA SER A 227 31.35 5.80 14.10
C SER A 227 31.21 4.84 12.89
N SER A 228 30.03 4.83 12.26
CA SER A 228 29.67 4.04 11.08
C SER A 228 28.61 4.79 10.27
N PRO A 229 28.39 4.48 8.98
CA PRO A 229 27.33 5.09 8.19
C PRO A 229 25.96 4.98 8.87
N ALA A 230 25.20 6.08 8.92
CA ALA A 230 23.92 6.18 9.63
C ALA A 230 22.82 6.72 8.70
N SER A 231 21.64 6.08 8.71
CA SER A 231 20.47 6.58 7.98
C SER A 231 19.77 7.67 8.77
N MET A 232 19.55 8.82 8.15
CA MET A 232 18.84 9.96 8.73
C MET A 232 17.51 10.13 8.01
N GLN A 233 16.46 10.39 8.79
CA GLN A 233 15.13 10.70 8.29
C GLN A 233 14.77 12.13 8.70
N LEU A 234 14.60 13.01 7.73
CA LEU A 234 14.15 14.37 7.96
C LEU A 234 12.67 14.51 7.63
N LYS A 235 11.88 14.87 8.64
CA LYS A 235 10.48 15.24 8.50
C LYS A 235 10.27 16.66 8.99
N ARG A 236 9.70 17.52 8.15
CA ARG A 236 9.28 18.86 8.59
C ARG A 236 8.07 18.71 9.52
N LYS A 237 8.11 19.34 10.69
CA LYS A 237 6.91 19.47 11.55
C LYS A 237 6.26 20.82 11.31
N ARG A 238 4.92 20.84 11.31
CA ARG A 238 4.14 22.08 11.33
C ARG A 238 4.32 22.68 12.74
N GLY A 239 4.84 23.90 12.84
CA GLY A 239 4.90 24.61 14.13
C GLY A 239 3.48 24.95 14.56
N ARG A 240 3.05 24.49 15.74
CA ARG A 240 1.86 25.04 16.40
C ARG A 240 2.26 26.42 16.91
N VAL A 241 1.73 27.47 16.30
CA VAL A 241 1.71 28.78 16.95
C VAL A 241 0.59 28.70 17.97
N MET A 242 0.94 28.55 19.25
CA MET A 242 0.00 28.84 20.34
C MET A 242 -0.36 30.32 20.20
N ARG A 243 -1.63 30.59 19.89
CA ARG A 243 -2.23 31.90 20.08
C ARG A 243 -2.84 31.96 21.46
#